data_AF-A0A3B8HYA2-F1
#
_entry.id   AF-A0A3B8HYA2-F1
#
_cell.length_a   1.000
_cell.length_b   1.000
_cell.length_c   1.000
_cell.angle_alpha   90.00
_cell.angle_beta   90.00
_cell.angle_gamma   90.00
#
_symmetry.space_group_name_H-M   'P 1'
#
loop_
_entity.id
_entity.type
_entity.pdbx_description
1 polymer ?
#
loop_
_entity_poly.entity_id
_entity_poly.type
_entity_poly.pdbx_seq_one_letter_code
_entity_poly.pdbx_strand_id
1 'polypeptide(L)'
;MWNYLQDKKTHVMSIMALRGGLLAKKISLLNAQIWNIMDTMSTSNGLPTVKDLPQANLPWSIRALNIPSAWSDTIGRYDGKAVKVAILDTGIDTKHPDLLHAFPSGNDWYKDFTGSGTIADQHGHGTQIAGILAALPNREGVAGVAPGINLYVAKVVTGENSHSIQIGTDEQLAAAIRWAVDQEVDVINLSVWSSSPLPKAEAEIRRAYRKNIFVVACAGNHYQVQDSIEYPARYNEVISVGSVGRDMEVSEFSSRGAQVDIVAPGEDILTTDTGG
;
A
#
# COMPACT_ATOMS: atom_id res chain seq x y z
N MET A 1 -17.21 33.92 11.79
CA MET A 1 -15.95 33.28 11.32
C MET A 1 -16.09 31.76 11.18
N TRP A 2 -17.28 31.28 10.77
CA TRP A 2 -17.62 29.87 10.56
C TRP A 2 -18.29 29.63 9.19
N ASN A 3 -18.28 30.66 8.32
CA ASN A 3 -18.93 30.66 7.00
C ASN A 3 -17.97 30.87 5.82
N TYR A 4 -16.64 30.84 6.05
CA TYR A 4 -15.63 30.97 4.99
C TYR A 4 -15.01 29.63 4.57
N LEU A 5 -15.29 28.54 5.30
CA LEU A 5 -14.78 27.18 5.02
C LEU A 5 -15.83 26.24 4.40
N GLN A 6 -17.10 26.62 4.33
CA GLN A 6 -18.11 25.84 3.58
C GLN A 6 -18.07 26.12 2.07
N ASP A 7 -17.66 27.32 1.65
CA ASP A 7 -17.80 27.74 0.25
C ASP A 7 -16.74 27.12 -0.71
N LYS A 8 -15.65 26.56 -0.17
CA LYS A 8 -14.64 25.85 -0.97
C LYS A 8 -14.86 24.35 -1.12
N LYS A 9 -15.72 23.72 -0.31
CA LYS A 9 -16.12 22.30 -0.50
C LYS A 9 -17.13 22.14 -1.65
N THR A 10 -17.89 23.17 -1.98
CA THR A 10 -18.91 23.12 -3.04
C THR A 10 -18.33 23.30 -4.46
N HIS A 11 -17.18 23.96 -4.61
CA HIS A 11 -16.62 24.26 -5.93
C HIS A 11 -15.77 23.12 -6.54
N VAL A 12 -15.22 22.20 -5.74
CA VAL A 12 -14.50 21.03 -6.28
C VAL A 12 -15.48 19.91 -6.65
N MET A 13 -16.59 19.77 -5.93
CA MET A 13 -17.65 18.79 -6.24
C MET A 13 -18.55 19.21 -7.41
N SER A 14 -18.67 20.51 -7.71
CA SER A 14 -19.51 21.00 -8.81
C SER A 14 -18.86 20.89 -10.20
N ILE A 15 -17.53 20.78 -10.29
CA ILE A 15 -16.82 20.63 -11.58
C ILE A 15 -16.82 19.17 -12.06
N MET A 16 -16.96 18.19 -11.18
CA MET A 16 -17.09 16.78 -11.58
C MET A 16 -18.54 16.32 -11.81
N ALA A 17 -19.55 17.02 -11.26
CA ALA A 17 -20.95 16.59 -11.34
C ALA A 17 -21.71 17.00 -12.62
N LEU A 18 -21.23 17.99 -13.39
CA LEU A 18 -22.04 18.60 -14.47
C LEU A 18 -21.85 18.00 -15.88
N ARG A 19 -21.03 16.94 -16.07
CA ARG A 19 -20.90 16.26 -17.38
C ARG A 19 -21.15 14.74 -17.40
N GLY A 20 -21.39 14.09 -16.26
CA GLY A 20 -21.51 12.61 -16.18
C GLY A 20 -22.93 12.04 -16.11
N GLY A 21 -23.95 12.86 -15.79
CA GLY A 21 -25.25 12.34 -15.34
C GLY A 21 -26.08 11.60 -16.39
N LEU A 22 -25.98 11.96 -17.68
CA LEU A 22 -26.73 11.30 -18.74
C LEU A 22 -26.05 10.03 -19.29
N LEU A 23 -24.72 9.93 -19.14
CA LEU A 23 -23.94 8.77 -19.56
C LEU A 23 -23.99 7.65 -18.50
N ALA A 24 -23.98 8.02 -17.21
CA ALA A 24 -24.06 7.08 -16.09
C ALA A 24 -25.36 6.25 -16.08
N LYS A 25 -26.50 6.84 -16.47
CA LYS A 25 -27.79 6.12 -16.58
C LYS A 25 -27.87 5.16 -17.77
N LYS A 26 -27.14 5.42 -18.87
CA LYS A 26 -27.06 4.50 -20.01
C LYS A 26 -26.06 3.37 -19.78
N ILE A 27 -24.99 3.62 -19.01
CA ILE A 27 -23.99 2.62 -18.61
C ILE A 27 -24.56 1.65 -17.56
N SER A 28 -25.40 2.10 -16.61
CA SER A 28 -25.95 1.20 -15.58
C SER A 28 -26.89 0.12 -16.15
N LEU A 29 -27.61 0.41 -17.23
CA LEU A 29 -28.51 -0.56 -17.89
C LEU A 29 -27.74 -1.55 -18.79
N LEU A 30 -26.60 -1.14 -19.35
CA LEU A 30 -25.72 -2.02 -20.11
C LEU A 30 -24.92 -2.95 -19.19
N ASN A 31 -24.48 -2.45 -18.03
CA ASN A 31 -23.76 -3.25 -17.03
C ASN A 31 -24.61 -4.39 -16.47
N ALA A 32 -25.89 -4.16 -16.16
CA ALA A 32 -26.77 -5.20 -15.60
C ALA A 32 -26.94 -6.43 -16.51
N GLN A 33 -26.87 -6.25 -17.84
CA GLN A 33 -26.94 -7.36 -18.81
C GLN A 33 -25.60 -8.06 -19.02
N ILE A 34 -24.49 -7.33 -18.87
CA ILE A 34 -23.12 -7.89 -18.91
C ILE A 34 -22.84 -8.71 -17.64
N TRP A 35 -23.37 -8.31 -16.48
CA TRP A 35 -23.24 -9.02 -15.20
C TRP A 35 -23.76 -10.46 -15.24
N ASN A 36 -24.91 -10.73 -15.88
CA ASN A 36 -25.44 -12.09 -16.01
C ASN A 36 -24.60 -13.00 -16.93
N ILE A 37 -23.85 -12.41 -17.87
CA ILE A 37 -23.00 -13.14 -18.82
C ILE A 37 -21.60 -13.38 -18.22
N MET A 38 -21.13 -12.52 -17.31
CA MET A 38 -19.84 -12.69 -16.62
C MET A 38 -19.89 -13.67 -15.44
N ASP A 39 -21.01 -13.74 -14.71
CA ASP A 39 -21.19 -14.68 -13.58
C ASP A 39 -21.19 -16.15 -14.07
N THR A 40 -21.53 -16.39 -15.34
CA THR A 40 -21.47 -17.71 -15.98
C THR A 40 -20.09 -18.08 -16.53
N MET A 41 -19.11 -17.15 -16.53
CA MET A 41 -17.75 -17.39 -17.05
C MET A 41 -16.65 -17.40 -15.98
N SER A 42 -16.96 -17.15 -14.70
CA SER A 42 -15.93 -17.07 -13.63
C SER A 42 -15.53 -18.42 -13.01
N THR A 43 -16.01 -19.56 -13.50
CA THR A 43 -15.72 -20.88 -12.90
C THR A 43 -14.38 -21.49 -13.32
N SER A 44 -13.46 -20.75 -13.98
CA SER A 44 -12.27 -21.38 -14.57
C SER A 44 -10.90 -20.94 -14.06
N ASN A 45 -10.74 -20.17 -12.97
CA ASN A 45 -9.39 -19.90 -12.39
C ASN A 45 -9.36 -19.54 -10.87
N GLY A 46 -10.10 -20.30 -10.06
CA GLY A 46 -9.60 -20.82 -8.77
C GLY A 46 -9.21 -19.90 -7.60
N LEU A 47 -9.45 -18.59 -7.60
CA LEU A 47 -9.40 -17.79 -6.37
C LEU A 47 -10.77 -17.84 -5.68
N PRO A 48 -10.85 -18.04 -4.34
CA PRO A 48 -12.11 -17.94 -3.61
C PRO A 48 -12.77 -16.60 -3.93
N THR A 49 -14.02 -16.63 -4.36
CA THR A 49 -14.77 -15.39 -4.53
C THR A 49 -14.91 -14.75 -3.16
N VAL A 50 -14.44 -13.51 -3.04
CA VAL A 50 -14.49 -12.64 -1.85
C VAL A 50 -15.84 -12.68 -1.09
N LYS A 51 -16.94 -13.00 -1.78
CA LYS A 51 -18.28 -13.23 -1.21
C LYS A 51 -18.33 -14.31 -0.11
N ASP A 52 -17.34 -15.21 -0.06
CA ASP A 52 -17.37 -16.39 0.83
C ASP A 52 -16.69 -16.19 2.19
N LEU A 53 -16.14 -14.99 2.47
CA LEU A 53 -15.55 -14.69 3.77
C LEU A 53 -16.53 -13.98 4.72
N PRO A 54 -16.68 -14.47 5.96
CA PRO A 54 -17.40 -13.74 6.99
C PRO A 54 -16.70 -12.40 7.27
N GLN A 55 -17.33 -11.27 6.96
CA GLN A 55 -16.77 -9.93 7.22
C GLN A 55 -16.36 -9.73 8.70
N ALA A 56 -17.02 -10.42 9.62
CA ALA A 56 -16.71 -10.42 11.04
C ALA A 56 -15.29 -10.92 11.37
N ASN A 57 -14.70 -11.75 10.50
CA ASN A 57 -13.38 -12.34 10.72
C ASN A 57 -12.23 -11.54 10.08
N LEU A 58 -12.54 -10.47 9.34
CA LEU A 58 -11.51 -9.64 8.73
C LEU A 58 -10.72 -8.83 9.79
N PRO A 59 -9.47 -8.44 9.52
CA PRO A 59 -8.79 -7.46 10.37
C PRO A 59 -9.61 -6.18 10.51
N TRP A 60 -9.50 -5.53 11.67
CA TRP A 60 -10.26 -4.30 11.93
C TRP A 60 -9.91 -3.19 10.94
N SER A 61 -8.65 -3.13 10.52
CA SER A 61 -8.12 -2.18 9.54
C SER A 61 -8.83 -2.32 8.18
N ILE A 62 -9.04 -3.56 7.73
CA ILE A 62 -9.77 -3.88 6.50
C ILE A 62 -11.24 -3.43 6.58
N ARG A 63 -11.89 -3.61 7.74
CA ARG A 63 -13.26 -3.13 7.95
C ARG A 63 -13.35 -1.62 8.05
N ALA A 64 -12.44 -0.98 8.77
CA ALA A 64 -12.43 0.48 8.98
C ALA A 64 -12.29 1.24 7.66
N LEU A 65 -11.55 0.67 6.70
CA LEU A 65 -11.38 1.21 5.36
C LEU A 65 -12.50 0.79 4.38
N ASN A 66 -13.47 -0.01 4.83
CA ASN A 66 -14.55 -0.56 3.99
C ASN A 66 -14.03 -1.31 2.73
N ILE A 67 -12.88 -1.97 2.84
CA ILE A 67 -12.23 -2.68 1.72
C ILE A 67 -13.13 -3.74 1.07
N PRO A 68 -13.95 -4.55 1.81
CA PRO A 68 -14.77 -5.57 1.17
C PRO A 68 -15.78 -5.03 0.15
N SER A 69 -16.25 -3.79 0.36
CA SER A 69 -17.13 -3.12 -0.59
C SER A 69 -16.38 -2.66 -1.85
N ALA A 70 -15.06 -2.43 -1.77
CA ALA A 70 -14.23 -2.09 -2.93
C ALA A 70 -13.79 -3.32 -3.72
N TRP A 71 -13.67 -4.49 -3.07
CA TRP A 71 -13.30 -5.74 -3.76
C TRP A 71 -14.31 -6.22 -4.79
N SER A 72 -15.60 -5.86 -4.66
CA SER A 72 -16.59 -6.18 -5.70
C SER A 72 -16.28 -5.51 -7.03
N ASP A 73 -15.56 -4.39 -6.98
CA ASP A 73 -15.26 -3.54 -8.13
C ASP A 73 -13.80 -3.66 -8.56
N THR A 74 -12.88 -3.92 -7.61
CA THR A 74 -11.43 -3.92 -7.84
C THR A 74 -10.70 -4.89 -6.89
N ILE A 75 -10.46 -6.15 -7.29
CA ILE A 75 -9.54 -7.07 -6.58
C ILE A 75 -8.10 -6.77 -7.01
N GLY A 76 -7.63 -5.52 -6.85
CA GLY A 76 -6.27 -5.14 -7.27
C GLY A 76 -5.98 -5.30 -8.77
N ARG A 77 -7.03 -5.30 -9.61
CA ARG A 77 -6.92 -5.36 -11.07
C ARG A 77 -7.24 -4.02 -11.70
N TYR A 78 -6.39 -3.58 -12.62
CA TYR A 78 -6.61 -2.45 -13.50
C TYR A 78 -6.64 -2.95 -14.95
N ASP A 79 -7.72 -2.66 -15.71
CA ASP A 79 -7.90 -3.10 -17.11
C ASP A 79 -7.64 -4.61 -17.36
N GLY A 80 -7.96 -5.46 -16.37
CA GLY A 80 -7.74 -6.91 -16.44
C GLY A 80 -6.30 -7.37 -16.15
N LYS A 81 -5.39 -6.47 -15.75
CA LYS A 81 -4.02 -6.78 -15.30
C LYS A 81 -3.87 -6.52 -13.80
N ALA A 82 -2.99 -7.28 -13.14
CA ALA A 82 -2.65 -7.04 -11.73
C ALA A 82 -1.84 -5.74 -11.60
N VAL A 83 -2.20 -4.91 -10.61
CA VAL A 83 -1.39 -3.75 -10.19
C VAL A 83 -0.09 -4.26 -9.58
N LYS A 84 1.03 -3.61 -9.89
CA LYS A 84 2.36 -3.94 -9.36
C LYS A 84 2.72 -3.00 -8.21
N VAL A 85 3.08 -3.56 -7.07
CA VAL A 85 3.46 -2.79 -5.88
C VAL A 85 4.85 -3.20 -5.42
N ALA A 86 5.78 -2.24 -5.34
CA ALA A 86 7.08 -2.45 -4.74
C ALA A 86 7.05 -2.19 -3.23
N ILE A 87 7.58 -3.12 -2.44
CA ILE A 87 7.82 -3.00 -1.01
C ILE A 87 9.33 -2.85 -0.81
N LEU A 88 9.77 -1.70 -0.32
CA LEU A 88 11.17 -1.40 -0.01
C LEU A 88 11.33 -1.44 1.51
N ASP A 89 11.71 -2.61 2.04
CA ASP A 89 11.60 -2.91 3.48
C ASP A 89 12.67 -3.91 3.98
N THR A 90 12.40 -4.66 5.06
CA THR A 90 13.31 -5.62 5.69
C THR A 90 13.45 -6.95 4.95
N GLY A 91 12.73 -7.14 3.84
CA GLY A 91 12.72 -8.38 3.05
C GLY A 91 11.33 -9.00 3.00
N ILE A 92 11.28 -10.30 2.72
CA ILE A 92 10.02 -11.05 2.70
C ILE A 92 10.22 -12.52 3.11
N ASP A 93 9.26 -13.10 3.82
CA ASP A 93 9.09 -14.56 3.89
C ASP A 93 8.44 -15.09 2.61
N THR A 94 9.27 -15.61 1.70
CA THR A 94 8.81 -16.15 0.41
C THR A 94 8.05 -17.46 0.51
N LYS A 95 7.93 -18.04 1.72
CA LYS A 95 7.22 -19.30 1.96
C LYS A 95 5.89 -19.08 2.68
N HIS A 96 5.53 -17.84 3.01
CA HIS A 96 4.30 -17.55 3.73
C HIS A 96 3.07 -17.95 2.89
N PRO A 97 2.19 -18.83 3.40
CA PRO A 97 1.08 -19.40 2.62
C PRO A 97 0.12 -18.34 2.08
N ASP A 98 -0.15 -17.28 2.85
CA ASP A 98 -1.03 -16.18 2.43
C ASP A 98 -0.41 -15.26 1.36
N LEU A 99 0.89 -15.36 1.04
CA LEU A 99 1.59 -14.44 0.14
C LEU A 99 2.11 -15.09 -1.15
N LEU A 100 2.22 -16.42 -1.21
CA LEU A 100 2.77 -17.14 -2.37
C LEU A 100 2.12 -16.76 -3.72
N HIS A 101 0.83 -16.42 -3.70
CA HIS A 101 0.07 -16.06 -4.89
C HIS A 101 0.38 -14.66 -5.43
N ALA A 102 0.95 -13.79 -4.60
CA ALA A 102 1.17 -12.38 -4.92
C ALA A 102 2.52 -12.14 -5.62
N PHE A 103 3.37 -13.15 -5.78
CA PHE A 103 4.66 -13.00 -6.44
C PHE A 103 4.56 -13.34 -7.94
N PRO A 104 5.06 -12.47 -8.83
CA PRO A 104 5.18 -12.78 -10.25
C PRO A 104 5.98 -14.05 -10.52
N SER A 105 5.70 -14.72 -11.64
CA SER A 105 6.55 -15.81 -12.13
C SER A 105 7.96 -15.30 -12.47
N GLY A 106 8.98 -16.12 -12.20
CA GLY A 106 10.39 -15.76 -12.43
C GLY A 106 11.06 -15.24 -11.16
N ASN A 107 12.23 -14.62 -11.30
CA ASN A 107 13.06 -14.18 -10.18
C ASN A 107 13.37 -12.67 -10.17
N ASP A 108 12.81 -11.91 -11.12
CA ASP A 108 13.09 -10.46 -11.24
C ASP A 108 12.25 -9.59 -10.30
N TRP A 109 11.30 -10.20 -9.57
CA TRP A 109 10.41 -9.51 -8.64
C TRP A 109 11.05 -9.19 -7.30
N TYR A 110 12.29 -9.62 -7.03
CA TYR A 110 12.98 -9.28 -5.79
C TYR A 110 14.45 -8.90 -5.98
N LYS A 111 14.97 -8.09 -5.08
CA LYS A 111 16.40 -7.74 -5.04
C LYS A 111 16.86 -7.31 -3.65
N ASP A 112 18.08 -7.70 -3.30
CA ASP A 112 18.76 -7.23 -2.10
C ASP A 112 19.62 -6.00 -2.42
N PHE A 113 19.42 -4.92 -1.66
CA PHE A 113 20.23 -3.70 -1.71
C PHE A 113 21.07 -3.50 -0.45
N THR A 114 20.95 -4.40 0.53
CA THR A 114 21.70 -4.31 1.79
C THR A 114 23.10 -4.94 1.71
N GLY A 115 23.32 -5.82 0.73
CA GLY A 115 24.55 -6.61 0.62
C GLY A 115 24.56 -7.86 1.48
N SER A 116 23.45 -8.20 2.15
CA SER A 116 23.30 -9.45 2.91
C SER A 116 23.32 -10.71 2.03
N GLY A 117 23.06 -10.57 0.73
CA GLY A 117 23.04 -11.67 -0.23
C GLY A 117 21.72 -12.45 -0.25
N THR A 118 20.70 -11.98 0.47
CA THR A 118 19.38 -12.61 0.54
C THR A 118 18.27 -11.57 0.70
N ILE A 119 17.05 -11.89 0.29
CA ILE A 119 15.85 -11.09 0.60
C ILE A 119 15.08 -11.62 1.81
N ALA A 120 15.60 -12.66 2.48
CA ALA A 120 14.94 -13.25 3.64
C ALA A 120 14.67 -12.18 4.70
N ASP A 121 13.43 -12.15 5.16
CA ASP A 121 13.03 -11.25 6.22
C ASP A 121 13.45 -11.83 7.58
N GLN A 122 14.43 -11.20 8.20
CA GLN A 122 14.91 -11.58 9.53
C GLN A 122 14.27 -10.71 10.63
N HIS A 123 13.59 -9.63 10.23
CA HIS A 123 12.92 -8.71 11.13
C HIS A 123 11.41 -8.98 11.21
N GLY A 124 10.79 -9.39 10.11
CA GLY A 124 9.35 -9.65 9.99
C GLY A 124 8.54 -8.48 9.43
N HIS A 125 9.08 -7.25 9.47
CA HIS A 125 8.31 -6.05 9.13
C HIS A 125 7.89 -6.01 7.65
N GLY A 126 8.80 -6.30 6.72
CA GLY A 126 8.47 -6.40 5.30
C GLY A 126 7.40 -7.46 5.00
N THR A 127 7.44 -8.58 5.72
CA THR A 127 6.41 -9.63 5.66
C THR A 127 5.07 -9.14 6.20
N GLN A 128 5.06 -8.42 7.31
CA GLN A 128 3.86 -7.80 7.87
C GLN A 128 3.23 -6.79 6.89
N ILE A 129 4.03 -5.94 6.25
CA ILE A 129 3.58 -4.99 5.23
C ILE A 129 3.00 -5.72 4.01
N ALA A 130 3.65 -6.79 3.54
CA ALA A 130 3.13 -7.59 2.43
C ALA A 130 1.78 -8.22 2.75
N GLY A 131 1.56 -8.68 3.99
CA GLY A 131 0.26 -9.17 4.45
C GLY A 131 -0.83 -8.12 4.42
N ILE A 132 -0.53 -6.90 4.91
CA ILE A 132 -1.48 -5.78 4.88
C ILE A 132 -1.89 -5.47 3.45
N LEU A 133 -0.99 -5.58 2.49
CA LEU A 133 -1.26 -5.26 1.09
C LEU A 133 -1.96 -6.40 0.34
N ALA A 134 -1.48 -7.64 0.48
CA ALA A 134 -1.80 -8.70 -0.46
C ALA A 134 -2.18 -10.04 0.17
N ALA A 135 -2.32 -10.16 1.49
CA ALA A 135 -2.68 -11.45 2.10
C ALA A 135 -3.97 -12.03 1.48
N LEU A 136 -3.92 -13.32 1.18
CA LEU A 136 -5.00 -14.02 0.50
C LEU A 136 -6.26 -14.02 1.37
N PRO A 137 -7.41 -13.54 0.87
CA PRO A 137 -8.66 -13.56 1.61
C PRO A 137 -9.16 -15.00 1.67
N ASN A 138 -8.74 -15.74 2.69
CA ASN A 138 -9.11 -17.13 2.89
C ASN A 138 -9.68 -17.38 4.31
N ARG A 139 -10.04 -18.63 4.62
CA ARG A 139 -10.71 -18.99 5.89
C ARG A 139 -9.76 -19.12 7.08
N GLU A 140 -8.47 -19.05 6.81
CA GLU A 140 -7.35 -19.10 7.75
C GLU A 140 -6.54 -17.80 7.58
N GLY A 141 -5.74 -17.43 8.59
CA GLY A 141 -4.88 -16.24 8.49
C GLY A 141 -5.63 -14.90 8.44
N VAL A 142 -5.15 -14.00 7.59
CA VAL A 142 -5.63 -12.60 7.44
C VAL A 142 -6.03 -12.28 6.00
N ALA A 143 -6.49 -11.06 5.73
CA ALA A 143 -6.71 -10.58 4.38
C ALA A 143 -6.07 -9.21 4.16
N GLY A 144 -5.43 -9.03 3.00
CA GLY A 144 -4.78 -7.79 2.61
C GLY A 144 -5.72 -6.83 1.87
N VAL A 145 -5.33 -5.57 1.73
CA VAL A 145 -6.16 -4.53 1.09
C VAL A 145 -6.47 -4.86 -0.38
N ALA A 146 -5.50 -5.39 -1.12
CA ALA A 146 -5.61 -5.68 -2.54
C ALA A 146 -4.97 -7.04 -2.89
N PRO A 147 -5.67 -8.17 -2.64
CA PRO A 147 -5.10 -9.51 -2.82
C PRO A 147 -4.75 -9.90 -4.26
N GLY A 148 -5.19 -9.14 -5.27
CA GLY A 148 -4.88 -9.43 -6.67
C GLY A 148 -3.68 -8.65 -7.23
N ILE A 149 -2.89 -7.98 -6.38
CA ILE A 149 -1.68 -7.28 -6.81
C ILE A 149 -0.48 -8.23 -6.96
N ASN A 150 0.51 -7.77 -7.71
CA ASN A 150 1.82 -8.38 -7.80
C ASN A 150 2.81 -7.61 -6.93
N LEU A 151 3.45 -8.31 -5.99
CA LEU A 151 4.46 -7.74 -5.11
C LEU A 151 5.86 -7.84 -5.72
N TYR A 152 6.58 -6.72 -5.64
CA TYR A 152 8.00 -6.59 -5.95
C TYR A 152 8.74 -6.24 -4.66
N VAL A 153 9.76 -6.99 -4.26
CA VAL A 153 10.40 -6.83 -2.94
C VAL A 153 11.84 -6.36 -3.09
N ALA A 154 12.14 -5.17 -2.58
CA ALA A 154 13.50 -4.70 -2.40
C ALA A 154 13.86 -4.71 -0.91
N LYS A 155 14.82 -5.55 -0.53
CA LYS A 155 15.37 -5.51 0.83
C LYS A 155 16.31 -4.30 0.94
N VAL A 156 15.93 -3.32 1.75
CA VAL A 156 16.69 -2.08 2.01
C VAL A 156 16.99 -1.88 3.49
N VAL A 157 16.65 -2.85 4.33
CA VAL A 157 17.03 -2.91 5.73
C VAL A 157 17.55 -4.32 6.02
N THR A 158 18.72 -4.46 6.63
CA THR A 158 19.34 -5.77 6.89
C THR A 158 18.51 -6.59 7.86
N GLY A 159 17.94 -5.95 8.89
CA GLY A 159 17.13 -6.60 9.91
C GLY A 159 17.95 -7.27 11.02
N GLU A 160 19.29 -7.16 11.00
CA GLU A 160 20.19 -7.73 12.03
C GLU A 160 20.00 -7.07 13.41
N ASN A 161 19.53 -5.83 13.43
CA ASN A 161 19.08 -5.14 14.63
C ASN A 161 17.55 -5.09 14.61
N SER A 162 16.90 -6.09 15.23
CA SER A 162 15.45 -6.33 15.28
C SER A 162 14.54 -5.18 15.78
N HIS A 163 15.08 -3.98 15.98
CA HIS A 163 14.39 -2.81 16.50
C HIS A 163 14.40 -1.62 15.53
N SER A 164 15.09 -1.71 14.38
CA SER A 164 15.23 -0.58 13.47
C SER A 164 14.81 -0.93 12.05
N ILE A 165 13.85 -0.16 11.57
CA ILE A 165 13.44 -0.04 10.16
C ILE A 165 14.05 1.22 9.51
N GLN A 166 15.17 1.69 10.08
CA GLN A 166 15.89 2.86 9.57
C GLN A 166 16.63 2.51 8.27
N ILE A 167 16.56 3.43 7.32
CA ILE A 167 17.26 3.31 6.04
C ILE A 167 18.78 3.26 6.28
N GLY A 168 19.45 2.28 5.65
CA GLY A 168 20.90 2.13 5.77
C GLY A 168 21.69 3.30 5.18
N THR A 169 21.50 3.61 3.90
CA THR A 169 22.15 4.74 3.22
C THR A 169 21.23 5.37 2.16
N ASP A 170 21.50 6.63 1.80
CA ASP A 170 20.81 7.35 0.72
C ASP A 170 21.03 6.65 -0.63
N GLU A 171 22.24 6.18 -0.92
CA GLU A 171 22.58 5.45 -2.15
C GLU A 171 21.80 4.14 -2.27
N GLN A 172 21.65 3.42 -1.16
CA GLN A 172 20.92 2.17 -1.10
C GLN A 172 19.44 2.38 -1.41
N LEU A 173 18.80 3.36 -0.76
CA LEU A 173 17.40 3.66 -1.04
C LEU A 173 17.21 4.16 -2.47
N ALA A 174 18.07 5.06 -2.96
CA ALA A 174 18.02 5.54 -4.33
C ALA A 174 18.13 4.40 -5.36
N ALA A 175 19.04 3.46 -5.14
CA ALA A 175 19.20 2.29 -6.01
C ALA A 175 17.96 1.38 -6.00
N ALA A 176 17.34 1.19 -4.84
CA ALA A 176 16.11 0.40 -4.70
C ALA A 176 14.90 1.06 -5.39
N ILE A 177 14.73 2.37 -5.22
CA ILE A 177 13.65 3.13 -5.90
C ILE A 177 13.86 3.09 -7.41
N ARG A 178 15.11 3.28 -7.88
CA ARG A 178 15.43 3.16 -9.30
C ARG A 178 15.07 1.78 -9.85
N TRP A 179 15.41 0.71 -9.13
CA TRP A 179 15.03 -0.64 -9.52
C TRP A 179 13.52 -0.82 -9.60
N ALA A 180 12.76 -0.35 -8.61
CA ALA A 180 11.29 -0.42 -8.65
C ALA A 180 10.71 0.35 -9.86
N VAL A 181 11.25 1.53 -10.16
CA VAL A 181 10.89 2.30 -11.36
C VAL A 181 11.21 1.54 -12.65
N ASP A 182 12.33 0.82 -12.70
CA ASP A 182 12.74 0.02 -13.86
C ASP A 182 11.93 -1.29 -13.99
N GLN A 183 11.32 -1.78 -12.90
CA GLN A 183 10.31 -2.86 -12.92
C GLN A 183 8.93 -2.39 -13.41
N GLU A 184 8.79 -1.09 -13.67
CA GLU A 184 7.53 -0.44 -14.08
C GLU A 184 6.40 -0.77 -13.11
N VAL A 185 6.67 -0.65 -11.80
CA VAL A 185 5.64 -0.78 -10.77
C VAL A 185 4.70 0.42 -10.79
N ASP A 186 3.48 0.26 -10.28
CA ASP A 186 2.49 1.33 -10.19
C ASP A 186 2.62 2.11 -8.87
N VAL A 187 3.02 1.40 -7.79
CA VAL A 187 3.15 1.96 -6.44
C VAL A 187 4.47 1.49 -5.80
N ILE A 188 5.12 2.39 -5.06
CA ILE A 188 6.26 2.11 -4.19
C ILE A 188 5.84 2.41 -2.75
N ASN A 189 5.85 1.40 -1.88
CA ASN A 189 5.60 1.52 -0.45
C ASN A 189 6.91 1.59 0.34
N LEU A 190 7.01 2.59 1.22
CA LEU A 190 8.17 2.86 2.06
C LEU A 190 7.73 2.99 3.52
N SER A 191 7.70 1.87 4.23
CA SER A 191 7.48 1.84 5.68
C SER A 191 8.80 1.85 6.44
N VAL A 192 9.75 2.66 5.95
CA VAL A 192 11.11 2.84 6.46
C VAL A 192 11.40 4.33 6.57
N TRP A 193 12.32 4.72 7.45
CA TRP A 193 12.52 6.12 7.77
C TRP A 193 13.99 6.54 7.85
N SER A 194 14.22 7.84 7.74
CA SER A 194 15.48 8.53 8.00
C SER A 194 15.19 9.89 8.64
N SER A 195 15.94 10.23 9.69
CA SER A 195 15.92 11.55 10.30
C SER A 195 16.64 12.61 9.47
N SER A 196 17.46 12.18 8.50
CA SER A 196 18.24 13.06 7.62
C SER A 196 17.71 13.04 6.19
N PRO A 197 17.80 14.17 5.45
CA PRO A 197 17.47 14.21 4.03
C PRO A 197 18.29 13.20 3.21
N LEU A 198 17.66 12.66 2.17
CA LEU A 198 18.15 11.63 1.26
C LEU A 198 18.12 12.18 -0.19
N PRO A 199 19.01 13.12 -0.56
CA PRO A 199 18.93 13.83 -1.84
C PRO A 199 19.03 12.91 -3.06
N LYS A 200 19.73 11.77 -2.98
CA LYS A 200 19.77 10.79 -4.08
C LYS A 200 18.45 10.04 -4.20
N ALA A 201 17.87 9.62 -3.08
CA ALA A 201 16.56 8.99 -3.06
C ALA A 201 15.48 9.98 -3.55
N GLU A 202 15.53 11.24 -3.15
CA GLU A 202 14.63 12.31 -3.62
C GLU A 202 14.65 12.46 -5.15
N ALA A 203 15.83 12.38 -5.76
CA ALA A 203 15.96 12.45 -7.22
C ALA A 203 15.25 11.27 -7.92
N GLU A 204 15.31 10.07 -7.35
CA GLU A 204 14.63 8.88 -7.87
C GLU A 204 13.12 8.88 -7.53
N ILE A 205 12.71 9.44 -6.40
CA ILE A 205 11.29 9.71 -6.08
C ILE A 205 10.69 10.65 -7.12
N ARG A 206 11.39 11.75 -7.45
CA ARG A 206 10.97 12.65 -8.52
C ARG A 206 10.90 11.97 -9.88
N ARG A 207 11.77 10.99 -10.14
CA ARG A 207 11.72 10.19 -11.37
C ARG A 207 10.49 9.27 -11.37
N ALA A 208 10.17 8.62 -10.25
CA ALA A 208 8.95 7.82 -10.09
C ALA A 208 7.70 8.68 -10.34
N TYR A 209 7.63 9.86 -9.71
CA TYR A 209 6.55 10.83 -9.90
C TYR A 209 6.37 11.23 -11.36
N ARG A 210 7.45 11.57 -12.08
CA ARG A 210 7.39 11.90 -13.53
C ARG A 210 6.95 10.74 -14.42
N LYS A 211 7.04 9.50 -13.93
CA LYS A 211 6.56 8.29 -14.60
C LYS A 211 5.16 7.87 -14.16
N ASN A 212 4.47 8.68 -13.37
CA ASN A 212 3.16 8.39 -12.78
C ASN A 212 3.17 7.16 -11.85
N ILE A 213 4.30 6.91 -11.18
CA ILE A 213 4.43 5.89 -10.14
C ILE A 213 4.20 6.57 -8.80
N PHE A 214 3.23 6.09 -8.02
CA PHE A 214 2.96 6.63 -6.69
C PHE A 214 4.03 6.18 -5.70
N VAL A 215 4.53 7.11 -4.89
CA VAL A 215 5.40 6.79 -3.76
C VAL A 215 4.63 7.10 -2.49
N VAL A 216 4.48 6.09 -1.63
CA VAL A 216 3.75 6.18 -0.36
C VAL A 216 4.73 5.88 0.76
N ALA A 217 4.78 6.73 1.78
CA ALA A 217 5.68 6.53 2.91
C ALA A 217 5.01 6.84 4.25
N CYS A 218 5.43 6.13 5.30
CA CYS A 218 4.98 6.41 6.66
C CYS A 218 5.50 7.77 7.13
N ALA A 219 4.64 8.56 7.78
CA ALA A 219 5.02 9.88 8.30
C ALA A 219 6.10 9.81 9.39
N GLY A 220 6.22 8.67 10.08
CA GLY A 220 7.15 8.44 11.18
C GLY A 220 6.46 8.18 12.51
N ASN A 221 7.23 7.77 13.51
CA ASN A 221 6.74 7.39 14.85
C ASN A 221 7.28 8.31 15.97
N HIS A 222 7.58 9.56 15.64
CA HIS A 222 8.27 10.51 16.52
C HIS A 222 7.36 11.67 16.97
N TYR A 223 6.28 11.38 17.69
CA TYR A 223 5.29 12.38 18.13
C TYR A 223 5.78 13.49 19.07
N GLN A 224 6.95 13.32 19.71
CA GLN A 224 7.44 14.18 20.80
C GLN A 224 7.96 15.55 20.33
N VAL A 225 8.13 15.75 19.03
CA VAL A 225 8.69 16.97 18.44
C VAL A 225 7.66 17.61 17.51
N GLN A 226 7.61 18.94 17.48
CA GLN A 226 6.82 19.67 16.50
C GLN A 226 7.39 19.48 15.10
N ASP A 227 6.55 19.18 14.11
CA ASP A 227 6.95 18.89 12.73
C ASP A 227 7.91 17.69 12.61
N SER A 228 7.46 16.54 13.12
CA SER A 228 8.24 15.32 13.26
C SER A 228 8.16 14.36 12.08
N ILE A 229 7.72 14.85 10.92
CA ILE A 229 7.64 14.04 9.70
C ILE A 229 9.06 13.68 9.25
N GLU A 230 9.27 12.39 9.02
CA GLU A 230 10.57 11.82 8.65
C GLU A 230 10.73 11.70 7.13
N TYR A 231 11.96 11.50 6.66
CA TYR A 231 12.22 11.20 5.27
C TYR A 231 12.00 9.70 5.01
N PRO A 232 11.41 9.32 3.86
CA PRO A 232 11.11 10.15 2.70
C PRO A 232 9.71 10.81 2.69
N ALA A 233 8.85 10.56 3.68
CA ALA A 233 7.49 11.11 3.73
C ALA A 233 7.43 12.64 3.74
N ARG A 234 8.53 13.32 4.08
CA ARG A 234 8.64 14.78 4.03
C ARG A 234 8.76 15.37 2.63
N TYR A 235 9.05 14.56 1.61
CA TYR A 235 9.17 15.04 0.22
C TYR A 235 7.80 15.31 -0.40
N ASN A 236 7.66 16.43 -1.11
CA ASN A 236 6.37 16.87 -1.67
C ASN A 236 5.79 15.88 -2.70
N GLU A 237 6.64 15.09 -3.35
CA GLU A 237 6.25 14.08 -4.33
C GLU A 237 5.79 12.76 -3.70
N VAL A 238 5.88 12.63 -2.37
CA VAL A 238 5.52 11.43 -1.61
C VAL A 238 4.18 11.63 -0.93
N ILE A 239 3.31 10.61 -1.00
CA ILE A 239 2.09 10.54 -0.22
C ILE A 239 2.46 10.13 1.21
N SER A 240 2.39 11.08 2.14
CA SER A 240 2.71 10.90 3.55
C SER A 240 1.51 10.36 4.33
N VAL A 241 1.70 9.23 5.00
CA VAL A 241 0.64 8.50 5.71
C VAL A 241 0.89 8.48 7.21
N GLY A 242 -0.01 9.09 7.98
CA GLY A 242 -0.05 9.00 9.44
C GLY A 242 -0.88 7.82 9.95
N SER A 243 -0.80 7.54 11.26
CA SER A 243 -1.49 6.43 11.90
C SER A 243 -2.72 6.89 12.69
N VAL A 244 -3.79 6.09 12.64
CA VAL A 244 -4.94 6.17 13.55
C VAL A 244 -5.21 4.83 14.24
N GLY A 245 -5.80 4.93 15.44
CA GLY A 245 -6.31 3.81 16.22
C GLY A 245 -7.72 3.37 15.83
N ARG A 246 -8.26 2.41 16.58
CA ARG A 246 -9.63 1.87 16.38
C ARG A 246 -10.74 2.87 16.67
N ASP A 247 -10.44 3.88 17.47
CA ASP A 247 -11.29 5.02 17.79
C ASP A 247 -11.25 6.12 16.71
N MET A 248 -10.46 5.92 15.64
CA MET A 248 -10.19 6.88 14.57
C MET A 248 -9.48 8.15 15.03
N GLU A 249 -8.91 8.13 16.24
CA GLU A 249 -8.02 9.18 16.73
C GLU A 249 -6.59 8.94 16.23
N VAL A 250 -5.84 10.03 16.05
CA VAL A 250 -4.43 9.95 15.61
C VAL A 250 -3.62 9.25 16.68
N SER A 251 -2.90 8.20 16.28
CA SER A 251 -2.10 7.38 17.17
C SER A 251 -1.10 8.20 17.95
N GLU A 252 -0.88 7.84 19.22
CA GLU A 252 0.03 8.59 20.09
C GLU A 252 1.42 8.70 19.46
N PHE A 253 1.93 7.61 18.88
CA PHE A 253 3.24 7.57 18.25
C PHE A 253 3.33 8.29 16.90
N SER A 254 2.20 8.55 16.21
CA SER A 254 2.23 9.08 14.84
C SER A 254 2.93 10.43 14.79
N SER A 255 3.91 10.57 13.91
CA SER A 255 4.50 11.86 13.59
C SER A 255 3.45 12.84 13.07
N ARG A 256 3.65 14.13 13.35
CA ARG A 256 2.69 15.21 13.05
C ARG A 256 3.37 16.34 12.30
N GLY A 257 2.70 16.87 11.29
CA GLY A 257 3.13 18.04 10.55
C GLY A 257 2.15 18.39 9.43
N ALA A 258 2.30 19.56 8.84
CA ALA A 258 1.41 20.03 7.77
C ALA A 258 1.54 19.24 6.46
N GLN A 259 2.58 18.42 6.34
CA GLN A 259 2.87 17.60 5.16
C GLN A 259 2.32 16.17 5.26
N VAL A 260 1.53 15.83 6.29
CA VAL A 260 0.77 14.57 6.30
C VAL A 260 -0.42 14.71 5.35
N ASP A 261 -0.49 13.88 4.32
CA ASP A 261 -1.57 13.94 3.32
C ASP A 261 -2.83 13.21 3.81
N ILE A 262 -2.64 12.01 4.36
CA ILE A 262 -3.72 11.12 4.79
C ILE A 262 -3.34 10.35 6.07
N VAL A 263 -4.33 9.74 6.71
CA VAL A 263 -4.14 8.81 7.82
C VAL A 263 -4.81 7.48 7.53
N ALA A 264 -4.26 6.40 8.08
CA ALA A 264 -4.78 5.04 7.94
C ALA A 264 -4.65 4.25 9.26
N PRO A 265 -5.41 3.15 9.43
CA PRO A 265 -5.21 2.21 10.53
C PRO A 265 -3.74 1.80 10.70
N GLY A 266 -3.15 2.09 11.86
CA GLY A 266 -1.74 1.74 12.15
C GLY A 266 -1.49 1.16 13.55
N GLU A 267 -2.52 1.06 14.40
CA GLU A 267 -2.43 0.41 15.72
C GLU A 267 -2.93 -1.03 15.69
N ASP A 268 -2.21 -1.94 16.34
CA ASP A 268 -2.62 -3.33 16.55
C ASP A 268 -3.17 -3.97 15.26
N ILE A 269 -2.40 -3.85 14.19
CA ILE A 269 -2.75 -4.33 12.86
C ILE A 269 -2.41 -5.82 12.80
N LEU A 270 -3.45 -6.65 12.83
CA LEU A 270 -3.31 -8.08 12.61
C LEU A 270 -2.95 -8.32 11.14
N THR A 271 -1.79 -8.94 10.90
CA THR A 271 -1.26 -9.27 9.57
C THR A 271 -0.36 -10.51 9.65
N THR A 272 0.19 -10.93 8.51
CA THR A 272 1.16 -12.04 8.40
C THR A 272 2.48 -11.73 9.11
N ASP A 273 3.20 -12.75 9.58
CA ASP A 273 4.56 -12.60 10.10
C ASP A 273 5.48 -13.71 9.54
N THR A 274 6.78 -13.61 9.75
CA THR A 274 7.73 -14.65 9.40
C THR A 274 7.39 -15.96 10.13
N GLY A 275 7.23 -17.05 9.37
CA GLY A 275 6.88 -18.35 9.92
C GLY A 275 5.38 -18.65 10.10
N GLY A 276 4.50 -17.69 9.77
CA GLY A 276 3.03 -17.88 9.74
C GLY A 276 2.25 -16.97 10.67
#